data_AF-A0A7C1S821-F1
#
_entry.id   AF-A0A7C1S821-F1
#
_cell.length_a   1.000
_cell.length_b   1.000
_cell.length_c   1.000
_cell.angle_alpha   90.00
_cell.angle_beta   90.00
_cell.angle_gamma   90.00
#
_symmetry.space_group_name_H-M   'P 1'
#
loop_
_entity.id
_entity.type
_entity.pdbx_description
1 polymer ?
#
loop_
_entity_poly.entity_id
_entity_poly.type
_entity_poly.pdbx_seq_one_letter_code
_entity_poly.pdbx_strand_id
1 'polypeptide(L)'
;MLGRASIDILFFGELLLLGFVLSELIEMNLSVEKTICYAVSAVLLTGTFGLLLHGSIARIGIQALISDYVAKNLQLTMAIYENMGVSEDSIHLISNSLENIQYVLVRIFPSLVIGSTLFVAWVNLLIAKPMLTARKLFFSDFGSLNLWKAPDFLVWGAIGCGLTLLLPSKALKMFGLNGLIILMIVYFFEGIAIVSFYFEKKEFSRILRLFLYTLIVLQQIILFLIIGIGFFDTWLNFRRLGIKKNNGET
;
A
#
# COMPACT_ATOMS: atom_id res chain seq x y z
N MET A 1 24.99 2.90 -15.75
CA MET A 1 24.83 1.59 -15.10
C MET A 1 25.01 1.65 -13.58
N LEU A 2 26.02 2.35 -13.05
CA LEU A 2 26.29 2.46 -11.60
C LEU A 2 25.12 2.99 -10.76
N GLY A 3 24.39 4.02 -11.21
CA GLY A 3 23.26 4.58 -10.44
C GLY A 3 22.03 3.67 -10.31
N ARG A 4 21.82 2.71 -11.24
CA ARG A 4 20.67 1.80 -11.21
C ARG A 4 20.88 0.69 -10.18
N ALA A 5 22.08 0.10 -10.17
CA ALA A 5 22.49 -0.88 -9.16
C ALA A 5 22.40 -0.31 -7.73
N SER A 6 22.73 0.98 -7.53
CA SER A 6 22.64 1.61 -6.21
C SER A 6 21.21 1.74 -5.68
N ILE A 7 20.23 2.05 -6.55
CA ILE A 7 18.81 2.17 -6.14
C ILE A 7 18.21 0.79 -5.85
N ASP A 8 18.51 -0.20 -6.69
CA ASP A 8 18.01 -1.56 -6.50
C ASP A 8 18.56 -2.17 -5.19
N ILE A 9 19.85 -1.97 -4.89
CA ILE A 9 20.46 -2.40 -3.62
C ILE A 9 19.79 -1.73 -2.42
N LEU A 10 19.52 -0.42 -2.50
CA LEU A 10 18.84 0.33 -1.45
C LEU A 10 17.42 -0.22 -1.23
N PHE A 11 16.68 -0.50 -2.30
CA PHE A 11 15.35 -1.10 -2.22
C PHE A 11 15.35 -2.49 -1.56
N PHE A 12 16.23 -3.40 -1.99
CA PHE A 12 16.33 -4.73 -1.34
C PHE A 12 16.82 -4.62 0.11
N GLY A 13 17.73 -3.69 0.40
CA GLY A 13 18.18 -3.39 1.75
C GLY A 13 17.04 -2.91 2.65
N GLU A 14 16.17 -2.04 2.15
CA GLU A 14 14.97 -1.58 2.85
C GLU A 14 13.96 -2.70 3.12
N LEU A 15 13.78 -3.63 2.17
CA LEU A 15 12.91 -4.79 2.37
C LEU A 15 13.45 -5.73 3.46
N LEU A 16 14.76 -5.96 3.50
CA LEU A 16 15.41 -6.73 4.55
C LEU A 16 15.28 -6.02 5.91
N LEU A 17 15.53 -4.71 5.93
CA LEU A 17 15.37 -3.89 7.12
C LEU A 17 13.93 -3.94 7.65
N LEU A 18 12.93 -3.89 6.76
CA LEU A 18 11.52 -3.98 7.15
C LEU A 18 11.24 -5.30 7.87
N GLY A 19 11.71 -6.42 7.34
CA GLY A 19 11.56 -7.74 7.96
C GLY A 19 12.22 -7.81 9.33
N PHE A 20 13.44 -7.29 9.44
CA PHE A 20 14.20 -7.24 10.70
C PHE A 20 13.53 -6.35 11.76
N VAL A 21 13.13 -5.13 11.39
CA VAL A 21 12.45 -4.21 12.32
C VAL A 21 11.10 -4.79 12.76
N LEU A 22 10.35 -5.43 11.84
CA LEU A 22 9.11 -6.10 12.20
C LEU A 22 9.33 -7.24 13.19
N SER A 23 10.38 -8.07 13.05
CA SER A 23 10.61 -9.15 14.02
C SER A 23 10.89 -8.62 15.42
N GLU A 24 11.70 -7.58 15.55
CA GLU A 24 12.00 -6.95 16.85
C GLU A 24 10.73 -6.31 17.46
N LEU A 25 9.94 -5.59 16.67
CA LEU A 25 8.73 -4.93 17.16
C LEU A 25 7.63 -5.91 17.56
N ILE A 26 7.58 -7.11 16.96
CA ILE A 26 6.66 -8.17 17.36
C ILE A 26 6.98 -8.64 18.79
N GLU A 27 8.26 -8.68 19.19
CA GLU A 27 8.65 -9.08 20.55
C GLU A 27 8.28 -8.04 21.62
N MET A 28 8.07 -6.79 21.21
CA MET A 28 7.72 -5.68 22.11
C MET A 28 6.25 -5.65 22.56
N ASN A 29 5.41 -6.61 22.14
CA ASN A 29 3.98 -6.69 22.49
C ASN A 29 3.19 -5.38 22.26
N LEU A 30 3.52 -4.65 21.20
CA LEU A 30 2.80 -3.43 20.80
C LEU A 30 1.47 -3.77 20.10
N SER A 31 0.60 -2.77 19.93
CA SER A 31 -0.57 -2.95 19.06
C SER A 31 -0.15 -3.03 17.59
N VAL A 32 -0.97 -3.67 16.74
CA VAL A 32 -0.69 -3.84 15.30
C VAL A 32 -0.39 -2.51 14.63
N GLU A 33 -1.16 -1.47 14.97
CA GLU A 33 -1.02 -0.13 14.40
C GLU A 33 0.35 0.47 14.74
N LYS A 34 0.80 0.32 15.99
CA LYS A 34 2.10 0.83 16.43
C LYS A 34 3.25 0.06 15.78
N THR A 35 3.15 -1.27 15.76
CA THR A 35 4.15 -2.14 15.12
C THR A 35 4.36 -1.77 13.66
N ILE A 36 3.28 -1.65 12.89
CA ILE A 36 3.37 -1.29 11.47
C ILE A 36 3.82 0.15 11.28
N CYS A 37 3.29 1.09 12.07
CA CYS A 37 3.66 2.50 11.97
C CYS A 37 5.16 2.70 12.25
N TYR A 38 5.71 2.07 13.29
CA TYR A 38 7.13 2.15 13.61
C TYR A 38 8.01 1.46 12.56
N ALA A 39 7.61 0.27 12.08
CA ALA A 39 8.35 -0.42 11.02
C ALA A 39 8.41 0.39 9.73
N VAL A 40 7.27 0.90 9.27
CA VAL A 40 7.17 1.74 8.07
C VAL A 40 7.96 3.03 8.26
N SER A 41 7.85 3.69 9.43
CA SER A 41 8.58 4.92 9.72
C SER A 41 10.10 4.69 9.71
N ALA A 42 10.58 3.60 10.31
CA ALA A 42 12.00 3.25 10.31
C ALA A 42 12.54 3.11 8.88
N VAL A 43 11.84 2.34 8.04
CA VAL A 43 12.23 2.10 6.64
C VAL A 43 12.21 3.40 5.82
N LEU A 44 11.16 4.21 5.95
CA LEU A 44 11.05 5.48 5.22
C LEU A 44 12.14 6.48 5.65
N LEU A 45 12.48 6.53 6.94
CA LEU A 45 13.54 7.40 7.45
C LEU A 45 14.91 6.94 6.94
N THR A 46 15.22 5.65 7.03
CA THR A 46 16.49 5.12 6.52
C THR A 46 16.61 5.26 5.01
N GLY A 47 15.51 5.04 4.28
CA GLY A 47 15.47 5.18 2.83
C GLY A 47 15.64 6.62 2.37
N THR A 48 14.92 7.55 3.00
CA THR A 48 15.08 8.99 2.75
C THR A 48 16.50 9.44 3.07
N PHE A 49 17.08 8.97 4.17
CA PHE A 49 18.46 9.26 4.54
C PHE A 49 19.46 8.70 3.51
N GLY A 50 19.28 7.46 3.05
CA GLY A 50 20.10 6.85 2.00
C GLY A 50 20.03 7.63 0.68
N LEU A 51 18.83 8.07 0.27
CA LEU A 51 18.64 8.92 -0.91
C LEU A 51 19.28 10.30 -0.75
N LEU A 52 19.19 10.92 0.43
CA LEU A 52 19.84 12.20 0.73
C LEU A 52 21.37 12.09 0.64
N LEU A 53 21.94 11.03 1.22
CA LEU A 53 23.38 10.76 1.14
C LEU A 53 23.83 10.54 -0.30
N HIS A 54 23.11 9.71 -1.06
CA HIS A 54 23.40 9.46 -2.46
C HIS A 54 23.31 10.74 -3.30
N GLY A 55 22.24 11.52 -3.12
CA GLY A 55 22.06 12.81 -3.80
C GLY A 55 23.16 13.82 -3.46
N SER A 56 23.61 13.85 -2.20
CA SER A 56 24.70 14.73 -1.76
C SER A 56 26.05 14.35 -2.41
N ILE A 57 26.35 13.05 -2.48
CA ILE A 57 27.57 12.54 -3.12
C ILE A 57 27.53 12.80 -4.64
N ALA A 58 26.38 12.54 -5.27
CA ALA A 58 26.18 12.76 -6.70
C ALA A 58 26.01 14.25 -7.08
N ARG A 59 25.82 15.14 -6.10
CA ARG A 59 25.43 16.56 -6.28
C ARG A 59 24.13 16.74 -7.08
N ILE A 60 23.18 15.82 -6.90
CA ILE A 60 21.88 15.79 -7.57
C ILE A 60 20.78 15.83 -6.50
N GLY A 61 19.74 16.65 -6.71
CA GLY A 61 18.59 16.69 -5.79
C GLY A 61 17.72 15.42 -5.89
N ILE A 62 17.04 15.06 -4.79
CA ILE A 62 16.15 13.88 -4.73
C ILE A 62 15.10 13.90 -5.84
N GLN A 63 14.49 15.06 -6.08
CA GLN A 63 13.48 15.19 -7.13
C GLN A 63 14.03 14.87 -8.52
N ALA A 64 15.29 15.24 -8.79
CA ALA A 64 15.94 14.94 -10.05
C ALA A 64 16.29 13.44 -10.16
N LEU A 65 16.71 12.80 -9.06
CA LEU A 65 16.93 11.34 -9.02
C LEU A 65 15.64 10.57 -9.32
N ILE A 66 14.53 10.92 -8.66
CA ILE A 66 13.23 10.28 -8.89
C ILE A 66 12.75 10.54 -10.32
N SER A 67 12.90 11.79 -10.81
CA SER A 67 12.49 12.15 -12.17
C SER A 67 13.25 11.35 -13.24
N ASP A 68 14.57 11.24 -13.10
CA ASP A 68 15.42 10.45 -14.01
C ASP A 68 15.07 8.95 -13.94
N TYR A 69 14.82 8.42 -12.74
CA TYR A 69 14.37 7.03 -12.58
C TYR A 69 13.02 6.77 -13.26
N VAL A 70 12.03 7.64 -13.05
CA VAL A 70 10.71 7.52 -13.69
C VAL A 70 10.83 7.64 -15.20
N ALA A 71 11.57 8.64 -15.72
CA ALA A 71 11.77 8.84 -17.15
C ALA A 71 12.38 7.60 -17.82
N LYS A 72 13.43 7.04 -17.23
CA LYS A 72 14.09 5.83 -17.75
C LYS A 72 13.17 4.62 -17.78
N ASN A 73 12.37 4.42 -16.73
CA ASN A 73 11.42 3.31 -16.70
C ASN A 73 10.28 3.49 -17.71
N LEU A 74 9.78 4.72 -17.89
CA LEU A 74 8.80 5.01 -18.94
C LEU A 74 9.35 4.74 -20.35
N GLN A 75 10.59 5.16 -20.63
CA GLN A 75 11.24 4.90 -21.92
C GLN A 75 11.42 3.39 -22.18
N LEU A 76 11.79 2.61 -21.15
CA LEU A 76 11.87 1.16 -21.27
C LEU A 76 10.51 0.53 -21.55
N THR A 77 9.46 0.99 -20.87
CA THR A 77 8.09 0.54 -21.14
C THR A 77 7.67 0.83 -22.57
N MET A 78 8.01 2.01 -23.11
CA MET A 78 7.74 2.35 -24.52
C MET A 78 8.48 1.43 -25.48
N ALA A 79 9.77 1.18 -25.24
CA ALA A 79 10.56 0.26 -26.06
C ALA A 79 9.99 -1.17 -26.02
N ILE A 80 9.45 -1.63 -24.89
CA ILE A 80 8.77 -2.93 -24.80
C ILE A 80 7.51 -2.92 -25.67
N TYR A 81 6.68 -1.88 -25.61
CA TYR A 81 5.47 -1.78 -26.43
C TYR A 81 5.76 -1.73 -27.93
N GLU A 82 6.79 -0.99 -28.34
CA GLU A 82 7.29 -0.99 -29.72
C GLU A 82 7.70 -2.40 -30.17
N ASN A 83 8.47 -3.11 -29.35
CA ASN A 83 8.90 -4.47 -29.64
C ASN A 83 7.75 -5.50 -29.65
N MET A 84 6.64 -5.22 -28.98
CA MET A 84 5.43 -6.06 -28.98
C MET A 84 4.53 -5.80 -30.20
N GLY A 85 4.91 -4.89 -31.11
CA GLY A 85 4.15 -4.59 -32.33
C GLY A 85 2.86 -3.80 -32.09
N VAL A 86 2.81 -3.01 -31.01
CA VAL A 86 1.70 -2.07 -30.78
C VAL A 86 1.64 -1.05 -31.92
N SER A 87 0.44 -0.70 -32.38
CA SER A 87 0.23 0.26 -33.48
C SER A 87 0.94 1.60 -33.24
N GLU A 88 1.57 2.16 -34.28
CA GLU A 88 2.26 3.45 -34.22
C GLU A 88 1.37 4.59 -33.72
N ASP A 89 0.08 4.62 -34.10
CA ASP A 89 -0.88 5.61 -33.62
C ASP A 89 -1.02 5.61 -32.09
N SER A 90 -1.06 4.42 -31.48
CA SER A 90 -1.14 4.28 -30.02
C SER A 90 0.17 4.69 -29.34
N ILE A 91 1.30 4.38 -29.95
CA ILE A 91 2.63 4.79 -29.48
C ILE A 91 2.75 6.32 -29.50
N HIS A 92 2.26 6.98 -30.55
CA HIS A 92 2.23 8.43 -30.67
C HIS A 92 1.33 9.10 -29.62
N LEU A 93 0.17 8.53 -29.31
CA LEU A 93 -0.71 9.06 -28.26
C LEU A 93 -0.07 8.98 -26.86
N ILE A 94 0.60 7.87 -26.57
CA ILE A 94 1.29 7.68 -25.28
C ILE A 94 2.51 8.59 -25.19
N SER A 95 3.32 8.68 -26.25
CA SER A 95 4.53 9.50 -26.29
C SER A 95 4.23 10.98 -26.06
N ASN A 96 3.17 11.50 -26.68
CA ASN A 96 2.69 12.87 -26.47
C ASN A 96 2.23 13.14 -25.02
N SER A 97 1.91 12.09 -24.26
CA SER A 97 1.47 12.18 -22.87
C SER A 97 2.58 11.88 -21.86
N LEU A 98 3.77 11.45 -22.31
CA LEU A 98 4.85 10.97 -21.42
C LEU A 98 5.29 12.03 -20.41
N GLU A 99 5.42 13.28 -20.81
CA GLU A 99 5.80 14.36 -19.90
C GLU A 99 4.78 14.56 -18.78
N ASN A 100 3.48 14.50 -19.12
CA ASN A 100 2.39 14.60 -18.15
C ASN A 100 2.37 13.38 -17.21
N ILE A 101 2.56 12.18 -17.75
CA ILE A 101 2.64 10.94 -16.98
C ILE A 101 3.82 11.00 -16.01
N GLN A 102 5.02 11.36 -16.50
CA GLN A 102 6.22 11.52 -15.68
C GLN A 102 5.98 12.56 -14.57
N TYR A 103 5.40 13.71 -14.91
CA TYR A 103 5.09 14.77 -13.95
C TYR A 103 4.18 14.26 -12.82
N VAL A 104 3.12 13.51 -13.13
CA VAL A 104 2.22 12.94 -12.13
C VAL A 104 2.92 11.86 -11.32
N LEU A 105 3.58 10.90 -11.97
CA LEU A 105 4.28 9.79 -11.33
C LEU A 105 5.33 10.26 -10.32
N VAL A 106 6.15 11.25 -10.68
CA VAL A 106 7.16 11.83 -9.78
C VAL A 106 6.50 12.44 -8.53
N ARG A 107 5.33 13.05 -8.69
CA ARG A 107 4.62 13.73 -7.58
C ARG A 107 3.84 12.78 -6.69
N ILE A 108 3.36 11.65 -7.22
CA ILE A 108 2.72 10.60 -6.41
C ILE A 108 3.72 9.57 -5.87
N PHE A 109 4.96 9.59 -6.36
CA PHE A 109 6.02 8.67 -5.95
C PHE A 109 6.15 8.51 -4.43
N PRO A 110 6.09 9.57 -3.60
CA PRO A 110 6.14 9.41 -2.15
C PRO A 110 5.01 8.53 -1.62
N SER A 111 3.77 8.74 -2.08
CA SER A 111 2.64 7.90 -1.68
C SER A 111 2.75 6.45 -2.20
N LEU A 112 3.36 6.23 -3.36
CA LEU A 112 3.62 4.88 -3.88
C LEU A 112 4.64 4.14 -3.03
N VAL A 113 5.70 4.82 -2.58
CA VAL A 113 6.70 4.25 -1.67
C VAL A 113 6.05 3.94 -0.32
N ILE A 114 5.40 4.92 0.32
CA ILE A 114 4.73 4.72 1.62
C ILE A 114 3.70 3.61 1.53
N GLY A 115 2.88 3.63 0.47
CA GLY A 115 1.84 2.65 0.23
C GLY A 115 2.39 1.25 0.02
N SER A 116 3.43 1.10 -0.80
CA SER A 116 4.06 -0.21 -1.03
C SER A 116 4.75 -0.74 0.23
N THR A 117 5.46 0.10 1.00
CA THR A 117 6.06 -0.29 2.29
C THR A 117 4.99 -0.74 3.28
N LEU A 118 3.88 0.01 3.40
CA LEU A 118 2.77 -0.36 4.28
C LEU A 118 2.12 -1.68 3.84
N PHE A 119 1.97 -1.88 2.53
CA PHE A 119 1.44 -3.11 1.98
C PHE A 119 2.32 -4.33 2.28
N VAL A 120 3.63 -4.20 2.02
CA VAL A 120 4.61 -5.26 2.30
C VAL A 120 4.67 -5.54 3.80
N ALA A 121 4.64 -4.51 4.65
CA ALA A 121 4.65 -4.67 6.10
C ALA A 121 3.43 -5.48 6.59
N TRP A 122 2.24 -5.16 6.07
CA TRP A 122 1.01 -5.86 6.40
C TRP A 122 1.04 -7.32 5.95
N VAL A 123 1.47 -7.58 4.70
CA VAL A 123 1.60 -8.94 4.17
C VAL A 123 2.62 -9.75 4.97
N ASN A 124 3.77 -9.15 5.32
CA ASN A 124 4.77 -9.80 6.17
C ASN A 124 4.19 -10.18 7.53
N LEU A 125 3.39 -9.30 8.15
CA LEU A 125 2.71 -9.60 9.42
C LEU A 125 1.74 -10.80 9.29
N LEU A 126 0.95 -10.83 8.20
CA LEU A 126 0.00 -11.92 7.94
C LEU A 126 0.70 -13.27 7.74
N ILE A 127 1.85 -13.28 7.09
CA ILE A 127 2.65 -14.50 6.85
C ILE A 127 3.44 -14.89 8.11
N ALA A 128 3.91 -13.92 8.89
CA ALA A 128 4.71 -14.16 10.09
C ALA A 128 3.94 -14.98 11.14
N LYS A 129 2.66 -14.67 11.39
CA LYS A 129 1.83 -15.38 12.38
C LYS A 129 1.83 -16.90 12.19
N PRO A 130 1.37 -17.46 11.05
CA PRO A 130 1.36 -18.91 10.85
C PRO A 130 2.79 -19.49 10.77
N MET A 131 3.75 -18.76 10.20
CA MET A 131 5.11 -19.27 10.03
C MET A 131 5.86 -19.41 11.37
N LEU A 132 5.74 -18.43 12.26
CA LEU A 132 6.37 -18.44 13.59
C LEU A 132 5.67 -19.43 14.53
N THR A 133 4.34 -19.47 14.50
CA THR A 133 3.56 -20.42 15.30
C THR A 133 3.85 -21.87 14.90
N ALA A 134 3.98 -22.16 13.60
CA ALA A 134 4.34 -23.50 13.12
C ALA A 134 5.73 -23.96 13.61
N ARG A 135 6.64 -23.01 13.87
CA ARG A 135 7.97 -23.28 14.44
C ARG A 135 8.04 -23.18 15.96
N LYS A 136 6.89 -22.98 16.65
CA LYS A 136 6.80 -22.76 18.10
C LYS A 136 7.62 -21.54 18.58
N LEU A 137 7.80 -20.55 17.72
CA LEU A 137 8.46 -19.29 18.06
C LEU A 137 7.43 -18.29 18.61
N PHE A 138 7.93 -17.32 19.37
CA PHE A 138 7.09 -16.26 19.94
C PHE A 138 6.46 -15.42 18.82
N PHE A 139 5.18 -15.07 19.00
CA PHE A 139 4.48 -14.10 18.19
C PHE A 139 3.49 -13.37 19.09
N SER A 140 3.57 -12.03 19.11
CA SER A 140 2.64 -11.21 19.89
C SER A 140 1.19 -11.50 19.50
N ASP A 141 0.32 -11.62 20.49
CA ASP A 141 -1.10 -11.81 20.24
C ASP A 141 -1.74 -10.49 19.83
N PHE A 142 -1.67 -10.20 18.53
CA PHE A 142 -2.36 -9.09 17.89
C PHE A 142 -3.90 -9.30 17.81
N GLY A 143 -4.42 -10.37 18.40
CA GLY A 143 -5.78 -10.81 18.21
C GLY A 143 -6.03 -11.32 16.78
N SER A 144 -7.30 -11.37 16.41
CA SER A 144 -7.71 -11.78 15.07
C SER A 144 -7.68 -10.58 14.13
N LEU A 145 -6.78 -10.60 13.14
CA LEU A 145 -6.62 -9.50 12.17
C LEU A 145 -7.86 -9.29 11.29
N ASN A 146 -8.78 -10.26 11.22
CA ASN A 146 -10.11 -10.10 10.60
C ASN A 146 -11.04 -9.14 11.40
N LEU A 147 -10.71 -8.83 12.66
CA LEU A 147 -11.38 -7.84 13.50
C LEU A 147 -10.66 -6.49 13.49
N TRP A 148 -9.55 -6.36 12.75
CA TRP A 148 -8.82 -5.10 12.66
C TRP A 148 -9.68 -4.02 12.01
N LYS A 149 -9.68 -2.82 12.60
CA LYS A 149 -10.44 -1.66 12.15
C LYS A 149 -9.51 -0.46 12.07
N ALA A 150 -9.58 0.32 11.00
CA ALA A 150 -8.80 1.54 10.92
C ALA A 150 -9.26 2.55 11.98
N PRO A 151 -8.36 3.40 12.51
CA PRO A 151 -8.74 4.44 13.45
C PRO A 151 -9.80 5.39 12.87
N ASP A 152 -10.86 5.66 13.64
CA ASP A 152 -12.04 6.43 13.19
C ASP A 152 -11.69 7.84 12.67
N PHE A 153 -10.64 8.47 13.20
CA PHE A 153 -10.24 9.82 12.77
C PHE A 153 -9.71 9.88 11.33
N LEU A 154 -9.23 8.75 10.76
CA LEU A 154 -8.68 8.72 9.40
C LEU A 154 -9.73 9.05 8.33
N VAL A 155 -11.01 8.87 8.65
CA VAL A 155 -12.13 9.24 7.79
C VAL A 155 -12.11 10.72 7.46
N TRP A 156 -11.83 11.57 8.45
CA TRP A 156 -11.68 13.00 8.23
C TRP A 156 -10.45 13.33 7.38
N GLY A 157 -9.38 12.53 7.50
CA GLY A 157 -8.24 12.58 6.60
C GLY A 157 -8.63 12.31 5.14
N ALA A 158 -9.42 11.27 4.89
CA ALA A 158 -9.90 10.93 3.54
C ALA A 158 -10.80 12.02 2.96
N ILE A 159 -11.74 12.51 3.76
CA ILE A 159 -12.62 13.63 3.37
C ILE A 159 -11.78 14.87 3.06
N GLY A 160 -10.85 15.24 3.95
CA GLY A 160 -9.96 16.38 3.75
C GLY A 160 -9.14 16.25 2.47
N CYS A 161 -8.54 15.10 2.22
CA CYS A 161 -7.78 14.84 0.99
C CYS A 161 -8.68 14.92 -0.25
N GLY A 162 -9.90 14.37 -0.19
CA GLY A 162 -10.90 14.50 -1.26
C GLY A 162 -11.29 15.94 -1.54
N LEU A 163 -11.54 16.74 -0.50
CA LEU A 163 -11.87 18.17 -0.65
C LEU A 163 -10.73 18.96 -1.30
N THR A 164 -9.47 18.65 -0.97
CA THR A 164 -8.33 19.34 -1.61
C THR A 164 -8.21 19.07 -3.11
N LEU A 165 -8.79 17.97 -3.63
CA LEU A 165 -8.84 17.71 -5.08
C LEU A 165 -9.79 18.67 -5.83
N LEU A 166 -10.81 19.17 -5.14
CA LEU A 166 -11.78 20.11 -5.71
C LEU A 166 -11.23 21.55 -5.79
N LEU A 167 -10.18 21.84 -5.04
CA LEU A 167 -9.55 23.16 -5.02
C LEU A 167 -8.74 23.41 -6.31
N PRO A 168 -8.69 24.64 -6.83
CA PRO A 168 -8.00 24.95 -8.10
C PRO A 168 -6.47 24.86 -8.02
N SER A 169 -5.88 24.84 -6.82
CA SER A 169 -4.43 24.79 -6.63
C SER A 169 -3.84 23.42 -6.97
N LYS A 170 -2.92 23.38 -7.95
CA LYS A 170 -2.19 22.16 -8.34
C LYS A 170 -1.43 21.53 -7.17
N ALA A 171 -0.88 22.32 -6.25
CA ALA A 171 -0.15 21.81 -5.09
C ALA A 171 -1.08 21.10 -4.11
N LEU A 172 -2.25 21.70 -3.81
CA LEU A 172 -3.26 21.11 -2.93
C LEU A 172 -3.84 19.83 -3.52
N LYS A 173 -4.09 19.81 -4.84
CA LYS A 173 -4.52 18.57 -5.54
C LYS A 173 -3.50 17.45 -5.37
N MET A 174 -2.21 17.74 -5.48
CA MET A 174 -1.16 16.72 -5.34
C MET A 174 -1.03 16.22 -3.90
N PHE A 175 -1.21 17.10 -2.92
CA PHE A 175 -1.26 16.70 -1.51
C PHE A 175 -2.45 15.77 -1.24
N GLY A 176 -3.64 16.14 -1.70
CA GLY A 176 -4.84 15.31 -1.60
C GLY A 176 -4.69 13.96 -2.29
N LEU A 177 -4.09 13.94 -3.48
CA LEU A 177 -3.88 12.72 -4.25
C LEU A 177 -2.95 11.74 -3.51
N ASN A 178 -1.81 12.22 -2.99
CA ASN A 178 -0.89 11.38 -2.21
C ASN A 178 -1.55 10.84 -0.93
N GLY A 179 -2.29 11.70 -0.21
CA GLY A 179 -3.01 11.30 1.00
C GLY A 179 -4.06 10.24 0.71
N LEU A 180 -4.84 10.41 -0.36
CA LEU A 180 -5.83 9.41 -0.79
C LEU A 180 -5.19 8.09 -1.19
N ILE A 181 -4.05 8.10 -1.90
CA ILE A 181 -3.34 6.86 -2.26
C ILE A 181 -2.96 6.05 -1.02
N ILE A 182 -2.42 6.72 0.00
CA ILE A 182 -2.04 6.06 1.26
C ILE A 182 -3.29 5.53 1.98
N LEU A 183 -4.34 6.35 2.10
CA LEU A 183 -5.58 5.98 2.78
C LEU A 183 -6.33 4.85 2.06
N MET A 184 -6.30 4.80 0.73
CA MET A 184 -6.87 3.70 -0.04
C MET A 184 -6.28 2.35 0.36
N ILE A 185 -4.98 2.29 0.65
CA ILE A 185 -4.32 1.06 1.09
C ILE A 185 -4.74 0.68 2.52
N VAL A 186 -4.89 1.66 3.41
CA VAL A 186 -5.39 1.42 4.77
C VAL A 186 -6.82 0.88 4.74
N TYR A 187 -7.71 1.51 3.97
CA TYR A 187 -9.10 1.05 3.82
C TYR A 187 -9.21 -0.24 3.02
N PHE A 188 -8.28 -0.53 2.13
CA PHE A 188 -8.18 -1.84 1.51
C PHE A 188 -7.96 -2.93 2.57
N PHE A 189 -7.05 -2.73 3.52
CA PHE A 189 -6.83 -3.70 4.60
C PHE A 189 -8.04 -3.88 5.51
N GLU A 190 -8.75 -2.80 5.83
CA GLU A 190 -10.01 -2.87 6.57
C GLU A 190 -11.07 -3.64 5.78
N GLY A 191 -11.21 -3.36 4.48
CA GLY A 191 -12.09 -4.09 3.56
C GLY A 191 -11.79 -5.58 3.52
N ILE A 192 -10.51 -5.97 3.41
CA ILE A 192 -10.08 -7.37 3.43
C ILE A 192 -10.38 -8.00 4.80
N ALA A 193 -10.19 -7.29 5.91
CA ALA A 193 -10.53 -7.79 7.24
C ALA A 193 -12.03 -8.12 7.34
N ILE A 194 -12.89 -7.25 6.80
CA ILE A 194 -14.35 -7.47 6.75
C ILE A 194 -14.70 -8.67 5.88
N VAL A 195 -14.13 -8.76 4.67
CA VAL A 195 -14.35 -9.91 3.78
C VAL A 195 -13.93 -11.21 4.48
N SER A 196 -12.74 -11.21 5.10
CA SER A 196 -12.23 -12.35 5.85
C SER A 196 -13.15 -12.73 7.01
N PHE A 197 -13.67 -11.75 7.75
CA PHE A 197 -14.64 -11.98 8.83
C PHE A 197 -15.91 -12.66 8.32
N TYR A 198 -16.48 -12.18 7.20
CA TYR A 198 -17.70 -12.80 6.64
C TYR A 198 -17.45 -14.17 6.02
N PHE A 199 -16.28 -14.40 5.42
CA PHE A 199 -15.90 -15.72 4.92
C PHE A 199 -15.77 -16.76 6.03
N GLU A 200 -15.29 -16.34 7.20
CA GLU A 200 -15.21 -17.20 8.38
C GLU A 200 -16.58 -17.40 9.02
N LYS A 201 -17.35 -16.33 9.20
CA LYS A 201 -18.71 -16.40 9.75
C LYS A 201 -19.66 -17.26 8.93
N LYS A 202 -19.54 -17.24 7.60
CA LYS A 202 -20.37 -18.05 6.68
C LYS A 202 -19.77 -19.42 6.38
N GLU A 203 -18.68 -19.80 7.06
CA GLU A 203 -18.01 -21.10 6.89
C GLU A 203 -17.63 -21.42 5.43
N PHE A 204 -17.18 -20.42 4.67
CA PHE A 204 -16.78 -20.63 3.28
C PHE A 204 -15.61 -21.61 3.19
N SER A 205 -15.73 -22.57 2.26
CA SER A 205 -14.68 -23.57 2.01
C SER A 205 -13.36 -22.89 1.59
N ARG A 206 -12.23 -23.54 1.89
CA ARG A 206 -10.89 -22.99 1.56
C ARG A 206 -10.71 -22.71 0.06
N ILE A 207 -11.31 -23.55 -0.79
CA ILE A 207 -11.26 -23.39 -2.26
C ILE A 207 -12.04 -22.15 -2.69
N LEU A 208 -13.26 -21.98 -2.17
CA LEU A 208 -14.09 -20.81 -2.49
C LEU A 208 -13.41 -19.51 -2.01
N ARG A 209 -12.82 -19.52 -0.82
CA ARG A 209 -12.05 -18.39 -0.28
C ARG A 209 -10.89 -18.01 -1.20
N LEU A 210 -10.11 -19.00 -1.67
CA LEU A 210 -9.01 -18.78 -2.60
C LEU A 210 -9.52 -18.17 -3.91
N PHE A 211 -10.58 -18.74 -4.50
CA PHE A 211 -11.17 -18.22 -5.73
C PHE A 211 -11.62 -16.77 -5.60
N LEU A 212 -12.33 -16.42 -4.52
CA LEU A 212 -12.82 -15.06 -4.30
C LEU A 212 -11.68 -14.07 -4.03
N TYR A 213 -10.65 -14.45 -3.27
CA TYR A 213 -9.47 -13.59 -3.10
C TYR A 213 -8.71 -13.37 -4.41
N THR A 214 -8.55 -14.41 -5.23
CA THR A 214 -7.98 -14.27 -6.57
C THR A 214 -8.82 -13.33 -7.43
N LEU A 215 -10.15 -13.43 -7.37
CA LEU A 215 -11.05 -12.54 -8.11
C LEU A 215 -10.90 -11.08 -7.66
N ILE A 216 -10.77 -10.85 -6.34
CA ILE A 216 -10.51 -9.51 -5.79
C ILE A 216 -9.21 -8.94 -6.38
N VAL A 217 -8.13 -9.72 -6.44
CA VAL A 217 -6.84 -9.25 -6.96
C VAL A 217 -6.86 -9.02 -8.48
N LEU A 218 -7.55 -9.89 -9.24
CA LEU A 218 -7.59 -9.79 -10.71
C LEU A 218 -8.51 -8.68 -11.22
N GLN A 219 -9.54 -8.30 -10.45
CA GLN A 219 -10.56 -7.35 -10.90
C GLN A 219 -10.42 -6.01 -10.20
N GLN A 220 -9.92 -5.00 -10.92
CA GLN A 220 -9.71 -3.64 -10.38
C GLN A 220 -10.99 -3.02 -9.79
N ILE A 221 -12.16 -3.26 -10.41
CA ILE A 221 -13.44 -2.76 -9.92
C ILE A 221 -13.76 -3.35 -8.53
N ILE A 222 -13.45 -4.62 -8.33
CA ILE A 222 -13.67 -5.28 -7.04
C ILE A 222 -12.72 -4.71 -5.99
N LEU A 223 -11.46 -4.41 -6.33
CA LEU A 223 -10.54 -3.73 -5.41
C LEU A 223 -11.13 -2.42 -4.89
N PHE A 224 -11.66 -1.56 -5.77
CA PHE A 224 -12.29 -0.31 -5.36
C PHE A 224 -13.53 -0.53 -4.49
N LEU A 225 -14.32 -1.58 -4.77
CA LEU A 225 -15.44 -1.96 -3.92
C LEU A 225 -14.97 -2.37 -2.51
N ILE A 226 -13.89 -3.16 -2.41
CA ILE A 226 -13.31 -3.57 -1.11
C ILE A 226 -12.83 -2.34 -0.31
N ILE A 227 -12.13 -1.41 -0.97
CA ILE A 227 -11.71 -0.14 -0.35
C ILE A 227 -12.93 0.64 0.16
N GLY A 228 -13.98 0.75 -0.66
CA GLY A 228 -15.22 1.41 -0.28
C GLY A 228 -15.88 0.74 0.93
N ILE A 229 -15.96 -0.59 0.96
CA ILE A 229 -16.48 -1.35 2.11
C ILE A 229 -15.69 -1.04 3.37
N GLY A 230 -14.35 -1.02 3.30
CA GLY A 230 -13.49 -0.64 4.42
C GLY A 230 -13.78 0.79 4.91
N PHE A 231 -13.83 1.75 3.99
CA PHE A 231 -14.14 3.15 4.30
C PHE A 231 -15.53 3.34 4.95
N PHE A 232 -16.55 2.61 4.49
CA PHE A 232 -17.89 2.73 5.07
C PHE A 232 -18.06 1.96 6.39
N ASP A 233 -17.26 0.91 6.64
CA ASP A 233 -17.26 0.18 7.92
C ASP A 233 -16.89 1.07 9.10
N THR A 234 -16.13 2.14 8.84
CA THR A 234 -15.70 3.06 9.90
C THR A 234 -16.90 3.72 10.59
N TRP A 235 -17.97 4.03 9.85
CA TRP A 235 -19.24 4.51 10.39
C TRP A 235 -20.28 3.42 10.66
N LEU A 236 -20.44 2.47 9.73
CA LEU A 236 -21.56 1.51 9.76
C LEU A 236 -21.27 0.31 10.68
N ASN A 237 -20.00 0.01 10.94
CA ASN A 237 -19.55 -1.10 11.77
C ASN A 237 -20.29 -2.41 11.42
N PHE A 238 -20.15 -2.85 10.16
CA PHE A 238 -20.82 -3.99 9.57
C PHE A 238 -20.64 -5.27 10.41
N ARG A 239 -19.46 -5.42 11.03
CA ARG A 239 -19.12 -6.55 11.90
C ARG A 239 -20.00 -6.62 13.16
N ARG A 240 -20.29 -5.48 13.80
CA ARG A 240 -21.13 -5.43 15.01
C ARG A 240 -22.62 -5.63 14.71
N LEU A 241 -23.10 -5.15 13.56
CA LEU A 241 -24.46 -5.42 13.08
C LEU A 241 -24.71 -6.93 12.91
N GLY A 242 -23.70 -7.67 12.46
CA GLY A 242 -23.77 -9.12 12.34
C GLY A 242 -23.84 -9.87 13.68
N ILE A 243 -23.21 -9.37 14.75
CA ILE A 243 -23.22 -10.01 16.07
C ILE A 243 -24.57 -9.80 16.76
N LYS A 244 -25.15 -8.60 16.65
CA LYS A 244 -26.43 -8.28 17.31
C LYS A 244 -27.62 -9.06 16.73
N LYS A 245 -27.59 -9.39 15.44
CA LYS A 245 -28.64 -10.22 14.80
C LYS A 245 -28.67 -11.66 15.34
N ASN A 246 -27.52 -12.26 15.61
CA ASN A 246 -27.45 -13.64 16.13
C ASN A 246 -27.99 -13.77 17.57
N ASN A 247 -27.89 -12.70 18.37
CA ASN A 247 -28.35 -12.71 19.76
C ASN A 247 -29.82 -12.28 19.92
N GLY A 248 -30.50 -11.95 18.81
CA GLY A 248 -31.92 -11.56 18.80
C GLY A 248 -32.85 -12.57 18.12
N GLU A 249 -32.31 -13.72 17.70
CA GLU A 249 -33.04 -14.84 17.08
C GLU A 249 -33.06 -16.10 17.98
N THR A 250 -32.83 -15.95 19.28
CA THR A 250 -33.05 -17.00 20.30
C THR A 250 -34.26 -16.68 21.16
#